data_AF-A0A961NXE5-F1
#
_entry.id   AF-A0A961NXE5-F1
#
_cell.length_a   1.000
_cell.length_b   1.000
_cell.length_c   1.000
_cell.angle_alpha   90.00
_cell.angle_beta   90.00
_cell.angle_gamma   90.00
#
_symmetry.space_group_name_H-M   'P 1'
#
loop_
_entity.id
_entity.type
_entity.pdbx_description
1 polymer ?
#
loop_
_entity_poly.entity_id
_entity_poly.type
_entity_poly.pdbx_seq_one_letter_code
_entity_poly.pdbx_strand_id
1 'polypeptide(L)'
;MHTDRSFTYLIAAPGVPGATFPQSTLGIEMTDPALAARCGLGNIDPQHGAGATATAPAAIEVCTHFPVPAPGACLATIRPDADAIGAMALLELRASGREPDVQMYGRIAAIAASDRFDHGPWPGPWGLPTIADPAQSGEPVSTESILAACAADRSVPLEERVGVFMRYLARGDVPEGYRASVAAREARLVRSLASGATRISRVAGGRVAVVISLEPGALRLGYRLAPVVVALNPAAVFPSGLVGRKYTVARWHEADADLSSFGARVAALEPGWGGQAGIKGSPQDRPSALTVEQILRLLDMAEVSARVA
;
A
#
# COMPACT_ATOMS: atom_id res chain seq x y z
N MET A 1 31.87 5.06 3.54
CA MET A 1 32.04 3.65 3.94
C MET A 1 31.09 2.82 3.11
N HIS A 2 31.60 2.08 2.10
CA HIS A 2 30.82 1.00 1.50
C HIS A 2 30.61 -0.03 2.61
N THR A 3 29.37 -0.18 3.04
CA THR A 3 28.98 -1.35 3.83
C THR A 3 28.77 -2.44 2.81
N ASP A 4 29.58 -3.51 2.86
CA ASP A 4 29.34 -4.70 2.05
C ASP A 4 27.93 -5.18 2.38
N ARG A 5 27.02 -5.06 1.41
CA ARG A 5 25.66 -5.55 1.55
C ARG A 5 25.67 -7.06 1.50
N SER A 6 24.92 -7.66 2.42
CA SER A 6 24.69 -9.10 2.44
C SER A 6 23.75 -9.53 1.31
N PHE A 7 22.87 -8.64 0.84
CA PHE A 7 21.86 -8.95 -0.18
C PHE A 7 21.88 -7.99 -1.37
N THR A 8 21.36 -8.47 -2.48
CA THR A 8 20.93 -7.63 -3.61
C THR A 8 19.44 -7.38 -3.53
N TYR A 9 18.96 -6.28 -4.11
CA TYR A 9 17.55 -5.89 -4.02
C TYR A 9 16.92 -5.70 -5.40
N LEU A 10 15.68 -6.17 -5.56
CA LEU A 10 14.96 -6.10 -6.82
C LEU A 10 13.53 -5.60 -6.61
N ILE A 11 13.10 -4.65 -7.43
CA ILE A 11 11.68 -4.33 -7.59
C ILE A 11 11.19 -5.08 -8.82
N ALA A 12 10.35 -6.08 -8.59
CA ALA A 12 9.68 -6.79 -9.66
C ALA A 12 8.46 -5.99 -10.15
N ALA A 13 8.16 -6.14 -11.43
CA ALA A 13 7.12 -5.38 -12.12
C ALA A 13 6.09 -6.37 -12.69
N PRO A 14 4.86 -6.42 -12.16
CA PRO A 14 3.80 -7.27 -12.72
C PRO A 14 3.57 -6.96 -14.20
N GLY A 15 3.43 -8.02 -15.01
CA GLY A 15 3.18 -7.91 -16.45
C GLY A 15 4.36 -7.46 -17.31
N VAL A 16 5.56 -7.27 -16.75
CA VAL A 16 6.78 -6.99 -17.53
C VAL A 16 7.54 -8.30 -17.77
N PRO A 17 7.62 -8.80 -19.02
CA PRO A 17 8.38 -10.00 -19.34
C PRO A 17 9.87 -9.82 -19.02
N GLY A 18 10.52 -10.87 -18.53
CA GLY A 18 11.99 -10.94 -18.51
C GLY A 18 12.70 -10.70 -17.17
N ALA A 19 11.99 -10.43 -16.06
CA ALA A 19 12.63 -10.39 -14.75
C ALA A 19 13.06 -11.79 -14.31
N THR A 20 14.26 -12.27 -14.66
CA THR A 20 14.79 -13.54 -14.16
C THR A 20 15.17 -13.42 -12.69
N PHE A 21 14.55 -14.23 -11.84
CA PHE A 21 14.90 -14.33 -10.43
C PHE A 21 15.98 -15.42 -10.27
N PRO A 22 17.13 -15.10 -9.65
CA PRO A 22 18.02 -16.13 -9.16
C PRO A 22 17.28 -17.15 -8.27
N GLN A 23 17.74 -18.40 -8.24
CA GLN A 23 17.17 -19.39 -7.31
C GLN A 23 17.33 -18.98 -5.84
N SER A 24 18.31 -18.12 -5.55
CA SER A 24 18.53 -17.49 -4.24
C SER A 24 17.64 -16.26 -3.98
N THR A 25 16.53 -16.09 -4.69
CA THR A 25 15.59 -14.99 -4.42
C THR A 25 14.58 -15.34 -3.34
N LEU A 26 14.46 -14.48 -2.33
CA LEU A 26 13.35 -14.42 -1.38
C LEU A 26 12.38 -13.30 -1.80
N GLY A 27 11.11 -13.65 -1.97
CA GLY A 27 10.04 -12.67 -2.14
C GLY A 27 9.64 -12.03 -0.81
N ILE A 28 9.45 -10.71 -0.82
CA ILE A 28 8.91 -9.93 0.29
C ILE A 28 7.71 -9.15 -0.28
N GLU A 29 6.51 -9.44 0.21
CA GLU A 29 5.27 -8.83 -0.30
C GLU A 29 5.10 -9.03 -1.81
N MET A 30 5.44 -10.24 -2.30
CA MET A 30 5.24 -10.64 -3.69
C MET A 30 3.77 -11.02 -3.92
N THR A 31 2.88 -10.03 -3.94
CA THR A 31 1.42 -10.25 -4.02
C THR A 31 0.92 -10.82 -5.36
N ASP A 32 1.75 -10.86 -6.41
CA ASP A 32 1.46 -11.52 -7.68
C ASP A 32 1.86 -13.01 -7.59
N PRO A 33 0.90 -13.96 -7.68
CA PRO A 33 1.21 -15.38 -7.50
C PRO A 33 2.21 -15.94 -8.51
N ALA A 34 2.20 -15.43 -9.75
CA ALA A 34 3.11 -15.90 -10.79
C ALA A 34 4.54 -15.42 -10.54
N LEU A 35 4.73 -14.22 -9.98
CA LEU A 35 6.03 -13.74 -9.54
C LEU A 35 6.48 -14.42 -8.25
N ALA A 36 5.59 -14.61 -7.27
CA ALA A 36 5.90 -15.30 -6.01
C ALA A 36 6.40 -16.72 -6.23
N ALA A 37 5.78 -17.47 -7.16
CA ALA A 37 6.19 -18.82 -7.52
C ALA A 37 7.61 -18.92 -8.11
N ARG A 38 8.21 -17.78 -8.50
CA ARG A 38 9.55 -17.71 -9.08
C ARG A 38 10.64 -17.40 -8.04
N CYS A 39 10.25 -17.06 -6.80
CA CYS A 39 11.20 -16.83 -5.71
C CYS A 39 11.65 -18.17 -5.12
N GLY A 40 12.88 -18.60 -5.43
CA GLY A 40 13.38 -19.93 -5.05
C GLY A 40 13.59 -20.16 -3.55
N LEU A 41 13.61 -19.09 -2.74
CA LEU A 41 13.63 -19.16 -1.27
C LEU A 41 12.23 -18.98 -0.64
N GLY A 42 11.18 -18.92 -1.46
CA GLY A 42 9.81 -18.67 -1.03
C GLY A 42 9.43 -17.19 -1.04
N ASN A 43 8.29 -16.88 -0.42
CA ASN A 43 7.71 -15.55 -0.35
C ASN A 43 7.19 -15.26 1.06
N ILE A 44 7.58 -14.13 1.64
CA ILE A 44 7.04 -13.60 2.89
C ILE A 44 5.94 -12.61 2.53
N ASP A 45 4.70 -13.10 2.59
CA ASP A 45 3.50 -12.32 2.31
C ASP A 45 2.33 -12.88 3.16
N PRO A 46 2.38 -12.68 4.49
CA PRO A 46 1.36 -13.20 5.41
C PRO A 46 -0.01 -12.52 5.25
N GLN A 47 -0.04 -11.29 4.74
CA GLN A 47 -1.27 -10.49 4.70
C GLN A 47 -2.02 -10.57 3.37
N HIS A 48 -1.44 -11.13 2.32
CA HIS A 48 -2.10 -11.31 1.03
C HIS A 48 -2.26 -12.80 0.68
N GLY A 49 -3.35 -13.12 -0.05
CA GLY A 49 -3.67 -14.48 -0.47
C GLY A 49 -4.89 -15.09 0.22
N ALA A 50 -5.20 -16.34 -0.12
CA ALA A 50 -6.47 -16.99 0.22
C ALA A 50 -6.65 -17.31 1.72
N GLY A 51 -5.56 -17.32 2.50
CA GLY A 51 -5.57 -17.58 3.95
C GLY A 51 -5.30 -16.36 4.83
N ALA A 52 -5.15 -15.17 4.23
CA ALA A 52 -4.85 -13.96 4.98
C ALA A 52 -6.04 -13.52 5.84
N THR A 53 -5.76 -13.09 7.07
CA THR A 53 -6.74 -12.60 8.04
C THR A 53 -6.45 -11.14 8.37
N ALA A 54 -7.44 -10.42 8.94
CA ALA A 54 -7.23 -9.05 9.41
C ALA A 54 -6.12 -8.94 10.49
N THR A 55 -5.84 -10.05 11.18
CA THR A 55 -4.81 -10.15 12.22
C THR A 55 -3.49 -10.73 11.72
N ALA A 56 -3.33 -10.92 10.41
CA ALA A 56 -2.07 -11.42 9.86
C ALA A 56 -0.92 -10.46 10.22
N PRO A 57 0.26 -10.99 10.63
CA PRO A 57 1.42 -10.14 10.91
C PRO A 57 1.87 -9.43 9.63
N ALA A 58 2.52 -8.29 9.75
CA ALA A 58 3.21 -7.62 8.64
C ALA A 58 4.48 -8.40 8.23
N ALA A 59 5.01 -8.21 7.02
CA ALA A 59 6.22 -8.88 6.57
C ALA A 59 7.43 -8.59 7.46
N ILE A 60 7.57 -7.34 7.94
CA ILE A 60 8.64 -6.95 8.87
C ILE A 60 8.56 -7.73 10.18
N GLU A 61 7.37 -8.03 10.68
CA GLU A 61 7.19 -8.82 11.90
C GLU A 61 7.59 -10.28 11.67
N VAL A 62 7.22 -10.88 10.53
CA VAL A 62 7.64 -12.24 10.18
C VAL A 62 9.16 -12.34 10.08
N CYS A 63 9.81 -11.32 9.52
CA CYS A 63 11.27 -11.24 9.40
C CYS A 63 12.03 -11.17 10.73
N THR A 64 11.37 -10.98 11.87
CA THR A 64 12.02 -11.08 13.20
C THR A 64 12.47 -12.51 13.52
N HIS A 65 11.76 -13.51 13.00
CA HIS A 65 12.01 -14.92 13.27
C HIS A 65 12.32 -15.75 12.01
N PHE A 66 12.11 -15.17 10.82
CA PHE A 66 12.42 -15.85 9.57
C PHE A 66 13.92 -16.21 9.48
N PRO A 67 14.30 -17.39 8.94
CA PRO A 67 15.70 -17.72 8.71
C PRO A 67 16.40 -16.70 7.81
N VAL A 68 17.53 -16.15 8.25
CA VAL A 68 18.29 -15.19 7.45
C VAL A 68 18.83 -15.89 6.19
N PRO A 69 18.54 -15.38 4.97
CA PRO A 69 19.09 -15.96 3.74
C PRO A 69 20.63 -15.92 3.70
N ALA A 70 21.23 -16.79 2.89
CA ALA A 70 22.68 -16.79 2.70
C ALA A 70 23.16 -15.47 2.06
N PRO A 71 24.38 -14.98 2.37
CA PRO A 71 24.97 -13.83 1.70
C PRO A 71 24.97 -14.00 0.17
N GLY A 72 24.67 -12.92 -0.55
CA GLY A 72 24.49 -12.91 -2.00
C GLY A 72 23.06 -13.27 -2.46
N ALA A 73 22.14 -13.60 -1.54
CA ALA A 73 20.73 -13.76 -1.88
C ALA A 73 20.11 -12.45 -2.41
N CYS A 74 19.01 -12.59 -3.14
CA CYS A 74 18.24 -11.47 -3.68
C CYS A 74 16.95 -11.31 -2.89
N LEU A 75 16.68 -10.12 -2.36
CA LEU A 75 15.39 -9.77 -1.75
C LEU A 75 14.56 -9.01 -2.78
N ALA A 76 13.40 -9.54 -3.13
CA ALA A 76 12.56 -8.99 -4.20
C ALA A 76 11.17 -8.61 -3.69
N THR A 77 10.63 -7.49 -4.18
CA THR A 77 9.24 -7.07 -3.90
C THR A 77 8.58 -6.49 -5.14
N ILE A 78 7.25 -6.56 -5.23
CA ILE A 78 6.48 -5.76 -6.21
C ILE A 78 5.92 -4.47 -5.62
N ARG A 79 5.98 -4.32 -4.30
CA ARG A 79 5.49 -3.14 -3.57
C ARG A 79 6.57 -2.63 -2.62
N PRO A 80 7.37 -1.64 -3.03
CA PRO A 80 8.34 -1.00 -2.15
C PRO A 80 7.63 -0.03 -1.19
N ASP A 81 6.81 -0.56 -0.27
CA ASP A 81 6.21 0.16 0.85
C ASP A 81 7.10 0.08 2.11
N ALA A 82 6.68 0.71 3.20
CA ALA A 82 7.47 0.77 4.42
C ALA A 82 7.62 -0.62 5.08
N ASP A 83 6.63 -1.49 4.94
CA ASP A 83 6.69 -2.85 5.48
C ASP A 83 7.72 -3.69 4.70
N ALA A 84 7.60 -3.75 3.37
CA ALA A 84 8.52 -4.53 2.54
C ALA A 84 9.98 -4.05 2.65
N ILE A 85 10.22 -2.73 2.60
CA ILE A 85 11.58 -2.19 2.74
C ILE A 85 12.09 -2.36 4.18
N GLY A 86 11.21 -2.21 5.18
CA GLY A 86 11.53 -2.48 6.58
C GLY A 86 11.93 -3.94 6.82
N ALA A 87 11.21 -4.88 6.21
CA ALA A 87 11.52 -6.31 6.24
C ALA A 87 12.88 -6.61 5.60
N MET A 88 13.19 -6.01 4.44
CA MET A 88 14.52 -6.12 3.81
C MET A 88 15.63 -5.56 4.70
N ALA A 89 15.41 -4.39 5.29
CA ALA A 89 16.36 -3.75 6.19
C ALA A 89 16.61 -4.57 7.47
N LEU A 90 15.56 -5.19 8.01
CA LEU A 90 15.66 -6.06 9.17
C LEU A 90 16.49 -7.32 8.87
N LEU A 91 16.23 -7.98 7.72
CA LEU A 91 17.04 -9.13 7.31
C LEU A 91 18.51 -8.74 7.12
N GLU A 92 18.79 -7.58 6.53
CA GLU A 92 20.15 -7.05 6.36
C GLU A 92 20.85 -6.81 7.72
N LEU A 93 20.14 -6.21 8.69
CA LEU A 93 20.67 -6.01 10.04
C LEU A 93 20.99 -7.35 10.72
N ARG A 94 20.08 -8.33 10.62
CA ARG A 94 20.29 -9.66 11.20
C ARG A 94 21.43 -10.42 10.51
N ALA A 95 21.56 -10.31 9.19
CA ALA A 95 22.70 -10.86 8.44
C ALA A 95 24.04 -10.27 8.88
N SER A 96 24.05 -9.00 9.31
CA SER A 96 25.24 -8.36 9.91
C SER A 96 25.50 -8.72 11.38
N GLY A 97 24.76 -9.67 11.94
CA GLY A 97 24.88 -10.12 13.33
C GLY A 97 24.17 -9.21 14.35
N ARG A 98 23.33 -8.28 13.88
CA ARG A 98 22.55 -7.40 14.75
C ARG A 98 21.12 -7.89 14.90
N GLU A 99 20.88 -8.62 15.99
CA GLU A 99 19.53 -9.06 16.35
C GLU A 99 18.68 -7.92 16.90
N PRO A 100 17.33 -7.99 16.77
CA PRO A 100 16.44 -6.96 17.28
C PRO A 100 16.49 -6.82 18.80
N ASP A 101 16.76 -5.60 19.26
CA ASP A 101 16.62 -5.20 20.66
C ASP A 101 15.21 -4.62 20.94
N VAL A 102 14.91 -4.31 22.19
CA VAL A 102 13.61 -3.75 22.62
C VAL A 102 13.22 -2.47 21.86
N GLN A 103 14.19 -1.62 21.53
CA GLN A 103 13.94 -0.36 20.81
C GLN A 103 13.64 -0.62 19.33
N MET A 104 14.36 -1.57 18.73
CA MET A 104 14.11 -2.01 17.36
C MET A 104 12.74 -2.68 17.24
N TYR A 105 12.34 -3.53 18.20
CA TYR A 105 11.00 -4.11 18.23
C TYR A 105 9.90 -3.04 18.29
N GLY A 106 10.09 -1.97 19.06
CA GLY A 106 9.17 -0.84 19.08
C GLY A 106 9.01 -0.18 17.71
N ARG A 107 10.10 -0.01 16.95
CA ARG A 107 10.07 0.56 15.59
C ARG A 107 9.47 -0.39 14.56
N ILE A 108 9.75 -1.69 14.69
CA ILE A 108 9.13 -2.74 13.86
C ILE A 108 7.60 -2.71 14.06
N ALA A 109 7.15 -2.67 15.31
CA ALA A 109 5.73 -2.61 15.65
C ALA A 109 5.06 -1.34 15.11
N ALA A 110 5.74 -0.19 15.13
CA ALA A 110 5.22 1.06 14.57
C ALA A 110 5.01 0.98 13.05
N ILE A 111 5.98 0.42 12.31
CA ILE A 111 5.84 0.20 10.86
C ILE A 111 4.68 -0.77 10.59
N ALA A 112 4.65 -1.90 11.30
CA ALA A 112 3.61 -2.91 11.13
C ALA A 112 2.20 -2.37 11.43
N ALA A 113 2.04 -1.59 12.50
CA ALA A 113 0.77 -0.97 12.86
C ALA A 113 0.27 0.01 11.79
N SER A 114 1.17 0.72 11.10
CA SER A 114 0.81 1.63 10.01
C SER A 114 0.36 0.89 8.74
N ASP A 115 0.78 -0.36 8.56
CA ASP A 115 0.43 -1.16 7.39
C ASP A 115 -0.85 -2.00 7.61
N ARG A 116 -1.12 -2.42 8.86
CA ARG A 116 -2.32 -3.18 9.21
C ARG A 116 -3.61 -2.39 8.96
N PHE A 117 -4.57 -3.07 8.34
CA PHE A 117 -5.89 -2.56 8.01
C PHE A 117 -6.93 -2.80 9.14
N ASP A 118 -6.52 -2.64 10.41
CA ASP A 118 -7.37 -2.82 11.60
C ASP A 118 -7.58 -1.48 12.31
N HIS A 119 -8.63 -0.75 11.91
CA HIS A 119 -8.93 0.61 12.39
C HIS A 119 -10.06 0.65 13.43
N GLY A 120 -10.52 -0.50 13.93
CA GLY A 120 -11.69 -0.58 14.81
C GLY A 120 -12.99 -0.10 14.12
N PRO A 121 -14.03 0.31 14.87
CA PRO A 121 -15.27 0.80 14.28
C PRO A 121 -15.08 2.16 13.59
N TRP A 122 -15.78 2.38 12.47
CA TRP A 122 -15.73 3.67 11.77
C TRP A 122 -16.28 4.78 12.67
N PRO A 123 -15.53 5.88 12.90
CA PRO A 123 -15.91 6.88 13.91
C PRO A 123 -17.00 7.86 13.42
N GLY A 124 -17.57 7.62 12.24
CA GLY A 124 -18.57 8.49 11.62
C GLY A 124 -17.95 9.54 10.69
N PRO A 125 -18.78 10.38 10.05
CA PRO A 125 -18.29 11.37 9.10
C PRO A 125 -17.59 12.54 9.80
N TRP A 126 -16.50 13.02 9.22
CA TRP A 126 -15.80 14.25 9.62
C TRP A 126 -15.47 15.14 8.42
N GLY A 127 -15.22 16.43 8.67
CA GLY A 127 -15.05 17.44 7.62
C GLY A 127 -13.91 17.13 6.64
N LEU A 128 -14.05 17.51 5.37
CA LEU A 128 -12.94 17.43 4.41
C LEU A 128 -11.92 18.54 4.68
N PRO A 129 -10.63 18.31 4.42
CA PRO A 129 -9.63 19.36 4.60
C PRO A 129 -9.88 20.53 3.64
N THR A 130 -9.63 21.75 4.10
CA THR A 130 -9.80 22.96 3.30
C THR A 130 -8.51 23.77 3.28
N ILE A 131 -8.41 24.74 2.36
CA ILE A 131 -7.26 25.66 2.32
C ILE A 131 -7.23 26.52 3.59
N ALA A 132 -8.39 26.95 4.08
CA ALA A 132 -8.51 27.81 5.26
C ALA A 132 -8.22 27.05 6.57
N ASP A 133 -8.46 25.74 6.58
CA ASP A 133 -8.13 24.86 7.68
C ASP A 133 -7.43 23.60 7.17
N PRO A 134 -6.11 23.69 6.92
CA PRO A 134 -5.31 22.52 6.56
C PRO A 134 -5.15 21.59 7.75
N ALA A 135 -5.31 22.07 8.99
CA ALA A 135 -5.23 21.24 10.20
C ALA A 135 -6.36 20.22 10.25
N GLN A 136 -7.51 20.51 9.61
CA GLN A 136 -8.52 19.51 9.33
C GLN A 136 -7.99 18.33 8.52
N SER A 137 -6.87 18.40 7.77
CA SER A 137 -6.23 17.21 7.16
C SER A 137 -5.82 16.14 8.18
N GLY A 138 -5.71 16.52 9.46
CA GLY A 138 -5.96 15.65 10.59
C GLY A 138 -4.75 15.00 11.22
N GLU A 139 -3.56 15.03 10.62
CA GLU A 139 -2.39 14.41 11.26
C GLU A 139 -1.12 15.26 11.08
N PRO A 140 -0.38 15.53 12.17
CA PRO A 140 1.00 16.00 12.08
C PRO A 140 1.80 15.07 11.16
N VAL A 141 2.82 15.60 10.48
CA VAL A 141 3.74 14.75 9.72
C VAL A 141 4.41 13.76 10.67
N SER A 142 3.94 12.52 10.63
CA SER A 142 4.40 11.41 11.46
C SER A 142 5.67 10.79 10.89
N THR A 143 6.39 10.07 11.73
CA THR A 143 7.57 9.29 11.32
C THR A 143 7.20 8.25 10.26
N GLU A 144 6.05 7.60 10.41
CA GLU A 144 5.53 6.57 9.51
C GLU A 144 5.23 7.17 8.13
N SER A 145 4.65 8.38 8.10
CA SER A 145 4.40 9.10 6.84
C SER A 145 5.69 9.51 6.12
N ILE A 146 6.74 9.84 6.88
CA ILE A 146 8.08 10.16 6.36
C ILE A 146 8.74 8.90 5.78
N LEU A 147 8.66 7.77 6.48
CA LEU A 147 9.18 6.48 6.02
C LEU A 147 8.43 5.98 4.79
N ALA A 148 7.11 6.11 4.76
CA ALA A 148 6.30 5.77 3.59
C ALA A 148 6.65 6.64 2.37
N ALA A 149 6.95 7.93 2.57
CA ALA A 149 7.43 8.80 1.49
C ALA A 149 8.82 8.37 0.99
N CYS A 150 9.73 8.00 1.90
CA CYS A 150 11.02 7.44 1.53
C CYS A 150 10.89 6.13 0.75
N ALA A 151 10.00 5.24 1.19
CA ALA A 151 9.76 3.97 0.53
C ALA A 151 9.21 4.16 -0.89
N ALA A 152 8.28 5.10 -1.07
CA ALA A 152 7.65 5.39 -2.35
C ALA A 152 8.52 6.16 -3.36
N ASP A 153 9.69 6.68 -2.95
CA ASP A 153 10.55 7.47 -3.83
C ASP A 153 11.26 6.60 -4.86
N ARG A 154 10.78 6.66 -6.10
CA ARG A 154 11.32 5.91 -7.25
C ARG A 154 12.59 6.52 -7.83
N SER A 155 12.92 7.76 -7.45
CA SER A 155 14.16 8.42 -7.90
C SER A 155 15.38 7.93 -7.13
N VAL A 156 15.16 7.32 -5.96
CA VAL A 156 16.21 6.76 -5.11
C VAL A 156 16.32 5.24 -5.31
N PRO A 157 17.53 4.70 -5.56
CA PRO A 157 17.75 3.26 -5.65
C PRO A 157 17.19 2.49 -4.45
N LEU A 158 16.66 1.29 -4.67
CA LEU A 158 16.06 0.48 -3.59
C LEU A 158 17.07 0.21 -2.47
N GLU A 159 18.32 -0.08 -2.81
CA GLU A 159 19.41 -0.30 -1.85
C GLU A 159 19.61 0.90 -0.89
N GLU A 160 19.55 2.13 -1.42
CA GLU A 160 19.72 3.33 -0.61
C GLU A 160 18.54 3.51 0.34
N ARG A 161 17.31 3.24 -0.12
CA ARG A 161 16.10 3.23 0.72
C ARG A 161 16.18 2.17 1.81
N VAL A 162 16.63 0.94 1.50
CA VAL A 162 16.90 -0.09 2.51
C VAL A 162 17.93 0.40 3.53
N GLY A 163 19.00 1.07 3.08
CA GLY A 163 19.98 1.71 3.96
C GLY A 163 19.40 2.75 4.91
N VAL A 164 18.43 3.55 4.46
CA VAL A 164 17.68 4.48 5.33
C VAL A 164 16.91 3.72 6.40
N PHE A 165 16.14 2.70 6.00
CA PHE A 165 15.35 1.89 6.93
C PHE A 165 16.23 1.15 7.95
N MET A 166 17.41 0.67 7.55
CA MET A 166 18.36 0.08 8.50
C MET A 166 18.79 1.07 9.58
N ARG A 167 19.11 2.32 9.20
CA ARG A 167 19.49 3.36 10.17
C ARG A 167 18.33 3.69 11.10
N TYR A 168 17.12 3.80 10.56
CA TYR A 168 15.91 3.98 11.35
C TYR A 168 15.71 2.82 12.34
N LEU A 169 15.67 1.57 11.88
CA LEU A 169 15.49 0.40 12.74
C LEU A 169 16.59 0.26 13.79
N ALA A 170 17.84 0.56 13.43
CA ALA A 170 18.99 0.49 14.31
C ALA A 170 19.06 1.59 15.37
N ARG A 171 18.69 2.83 15.02
CA ARG A 171 19.02 4.02 15.85
C ARG A 171 17.85 4.99 16.05
N GLY A 172 16.78 4.83 15.29
CA GLY A 172 15.68 5.79 15.24
C GLY A 172 15.95 6.97 14.31
N ASP A 173 16.95 6.89 13.43
CA ASP A 173 17.29 7.97 12.49
C ASP A 173 16.16 8.16 11.46
N VAL A 174 15.32 9.17 11.66
CA VAL A 174 14.22 9.52 10.73
C VAL A 174 14.80 10.23 9.50
N PRO A 175 14.39 9.90 8.26
CA PRO A 175 14.89 10.56 7.06
C PRO A 175 14.20 11.91 6.84
N GLU A 176 14.58 12.90 7.64
CA GLU A 176 13.96 14.23 7.73
C GLU A 176 13.85 14.98 6.39
N GLY A 177 14.69 14.66 5.41
CA GLY A 177 14.60 15.21 4.05
C GLY A 177 13.23 15.00 3.38
N TYR A 178 12.48 13.97 3.78
CA TYR A 178 11.14 13.73 3.25
C TYR A 178 10.03 14.52 3.94
N ARG A 179 10.26 15.16 5.10
CA ARG A 179 9.23 15.90 5.86
C ARG A 179 8.54 16.97 5.01
N ALA A 180 9.33 17.78 4.30
CA ALA A 180 8.79 18.83 3.43
C ALA A 180 7.98 18.24 2.25
N SER A 181 8.42 17.09 1.71
CA SER A 181 7.70 16.41 0.62
C SER A 181 6.34 15.88 1.07
N VAL A 182 6.23 15.35 2.29
CA VAL A 182 4.97 14.89 2.89
C VAL A 182 4.00 16.07 3.06
N ALA A 183 4.48 17.17 3.66
CA ALA A 183 3.68 18.39 3.83
C ALA A 183 3.24 18.97 2.47
N ALA A 184 4.13 18.98 1.48
CA ALA A 184 3.81 19.45 0.13
C ALA A 184 2.77 18.55 -0.57
N ARG A 185 2.83 17.23 -0.36
CA ARG A 185 1.82 16.28 -0.88
C ARG A 185 0.45 16.56 -0.27
N GLU A 186 0.39 16.80 1.04
CA GLU A 186 -0.85 17.18 1.71
C GLU A 186 -1.44 18.46 1.13
N ALA A 187 -0.61 19.50 1.00
CA ALA A 187 -1.04 20.77 0.45
C ALA A 187 -1.50 20.65 -1.01
N ARG A 188 -0.90 19.76 -1.82
CA ARG A 188 -1.37 19.47 -3.19
C ARG A 188 -2.76 18.83 -3.18
N LEU A 189 -3.00 17.84 -2.33
CA LEU A 189 -4.29 17.20 -2.22
C LEU A 189 -5.40 18.19 -1.84
N VAL A 190 -5.13 19.06 -0.86
CA VAL A 190 -6.07 20.11 -0.44
C VAL A 190 -6.35 21.10 -1.57
N ARG A 191 -5.33 21.54 -2.31
CA ARG A 191 -5.53 22.40 -3.49
C ARG A 191 -6.32 21.68 -4.60
N SER A 192 -6.06 20.39 -4.80
CA SER A 192 -6.75 19.56 -5.78
C SER A 192 -8.24 19.39 -5.45
N LEU A 193 -8.58 19.27 -4.16
CA LEU A 193 -9.97 19.31 -3.69
C LEU A 193 -10.61 20.68 -3.95
N ALA A 194 -9.94 21.76 -3.57
CA ALA A 194 -10.46 23.11 -3.70
C ALA A 194 -10.71 23.54 -5.16
N SER A 195 -9.89 23.06 -6.11
CA SER A 195 -10.06 23.33 -7.54
C SER A 195 -11.06 22.40 -8.23
N GLY A 196 -11.56 21.36 -7.55
CA GLY A 196 -12.41 20.33 -8.13
C GLY A 196 -11.68 19.29 -8.99
N ALA A 197 -10.33 19.33 -9.05
CA ALA A 197 -9.54 18.33 -9.74
C ALA A 197 -9.63 16.95 -9.04
N THR A 198 -9.68 16.95 -7.70
CA THR A 198 -10.14 15.79 -6.92
C THR A 198 -11.65 15.91 -6.71
N ARG A 199 -12.39 14.92 -7.20
CA ARG A 199 -13.85 14.85 -7.04
C ARG A 199 -14.20 13.80 -6.00
N ILE A 200 -15.11 14.15 -5.10
CA ILE A 200 -15.60 13.25 -4.07
C ILE A 200 -17.12 13.31 -3.98
N SER A 201 -17.77 12.16 -3.93
CA SER A 201 -19.22 12.05 -3.80
C SER A 201 -19.60 10.94 -2.83
N ARG A 202 -20.78 11.07 -2.22
CA ARG A 202 -21.40 10.04 -1.38
C ARG A 202 -22.52 9.37 -2.16
N VAL A 203 -22.55 8.05 -2.16
CA VAL A 203 -23.58 7.23 -2.83
C VAL A 203 -24.13 6.16 -1.87
N ALA A 204 -25.16 5.41 -2.29
CA ALA A 204 -25.79 4.35 -1.51
C ALA A 204 -26.21 4.82 -0.09
N GLY A 205 -26.95 5.93 -0.03
CA GLY A 205 -27.39 6.53 1.24
C GLY A 205 -26.27 7.11 2.10
N GLY A 206 -25.08 7.35 1.52
CA GLY A 206 -23.90 7.84 2.26
C GLY A 206 -22.98 6.75 2.78
N ARG A 207 -23.27 5.47 2.51
CA ARG A 207 -22.43 4.34 2.94
C ARG A 207 -21.15 4.16 2.12
N VAL A 208 -21.10 4.74 0.92
CA VAL A 208 -19.93 4.65 0.04
C VAL A 208 -19.48 6.06 -0.37
N ALA A 209 -18.19 6.33 -0.23
CA ALA A 209 -17.54 7.50 -0.80
C ALA A 209 -16.82 7.11 -2.09
N VAL A 210 -17.14 7.80 -3.19
CA VAL A 210 -16.40 7.68 -4.44
C VAL A 210 -15.41 8.83 -4.53
N VAL A 211 -14.12 8.52 -4.70
CA VAL A 211 -13.05 9.52 -4.77
C VAL A 211 -12.31 9.36 -6.09
N ILE A 212 -12.39 10.36 -6.96
CA ILE A 212 -11.67 10.39 -8.24
C ILE A 212 -10.55 11.42 -8.14
N SER A 213 -9.30 10.98 -8.17
CA SER A 213 -8.14 11.86 -7.99
C SER A 213 -6.90 11.35 -8.71
N LEU A 214 -6.06 12.29 -9.17
CA LEU A 214 -4.68 12.01 -9.57
C LEU A 214 -3.71 12.04 -8.38
N GLU A 215 -4.12 12.66 -7.26
CA GLU A 215 -3.30 12.78 -6.06
C GLU A 215 -3.43 11.52 -5.18
N PRO A 216 -2.35 11.10 -4.51
CA PRO A 216 -2.43 10.10 -3.44
C PRO A 216 -3.31 10.56 -2.28
N GLY A 217 -3.83 9.61 -1.50
CA GLY A 217 -4.63 9.90 -0.30
C GLY A 217 -6.15 9.79 -0.48
N ALA A 218 -6.61 9.23 -1.60
CA ALA A 218 -8.03 9.03 -1.89
C ALA A 218 -8.78 8.23 -0.80
N LEU A 219 -8.19 7.15 -0.28
CA LEU A 219 -8.81 6.36 0.81
C LEU A 219 -9.02 7.20 2.07
N ARG A 220 -7.98 7.92 2.51
CA ARG A 220 -8.06 8.81 3.67
C ARG A 220 -9.14 9.88 3.51
N LEU A 221 -9.33 10.43 2.31
CA LEU A 221 -10.41 11.38 2.03
C LEU A 221 -11.79 10.71 2.04
N GLY A 222 -11.91 9.53 1.44
CA GLY A 222 -13.16 8.78 1.38
C GLY A 222 -13.65 8.38 2.77
N TYR A 223 -12.75 7.90 3.63
CA TYR A 223 -13.09 7.48 4.99
C TYR A 223 -13.57 8.60 5.89
N ARG A 224 -13.35 9.86 5.52
CA ARG A 224 -13.97 10.99 6.22
C ARG A 224 -15.47 11.07 5.99
N LEU A 225 -15.96 10.47 4.92
CA LEU A 225 -17.34 10.64 4.47
C LEU A 225 -18.17 9.37 4.58
N ALA A 226 -17.53 8.21 4.50
CA ALA A 226 -18.20 6.91 4.47
C ALA A 226 -17.27 5.78 4.94
N PRO A 227 -17.82 4.68 5.49
CA PRO A 227 -17.02 3.53 5.92
C PRO A 227 -16.52 2.66 4.75
N VAL A 228 -17.04 2.85 3.53
CA VAL A 228 -16.59 2.16 2.32
C VAL A 228 -16.13 3.20 1.30
N VAL A 229 -14.98 2.96 0.67
CA VAL A 229 -14.39 3.88 -0.31
C VAL A 229 -14.15 3.19 -1.63
N VAL A 230 -14.58 3.84 -2.72
CA VAL A 230 -14.20 3.52 -4.10
C VAL A 230 -13.30 4.64 -4.60
N ALA A 231 -11.99 4.42 -4.57
CA ALA A 231 -10.99 5.34 -5.10
C ALA A 231 -10.65 4.99 -6.55
N LEU A 232 -10.58 6.00 -7.41
CA LEU A 232 -10.19 5.91 -8.81
C LEU A 232 -9.08 6.92 -9.10
N ASN A 233 -7.94 6.42 -9.58
CA ASN A 233 -7.01 7.23 -10.36
C ASN A 233 -7.32 7.03 -11.86
N PRO A 234 -7.82 8.07 -12.56
CA PRO A 234 -8.22 7.94 -13.97
C PRO A 234 -7.04 7.83 -14.94
N ALA A 235 -5.82 8.15 -14.51
CA ALA A 235 -4.62 8.18 -15.35
C ALA A 235 -3.39 7.62 -14.61
N ALA A 236 -3.56 6.46 -13.98
CA ALA A 236 -2.46 5.74 -13.36
C ALA A 236 -1.50 5.20 -14.42
N VAL A 237 -0.19 5.33 -14.19
CA VAL A 237 0.86 4.75 -15.04
C VAL A 237 1.18 3.35 -14.55
N PHE A 238 1.03 2.36 -15.43
CA PHE A 238 1.28 0.94 -15.16
C PHE A 238 2.72 0.56 -15.50
N PRO A 239 3.25 -0.56 -14.96
CA PRO A 239 4.61 -1.01 -15.26
C PRO A 239 4.88 -1.21 -16.77
N SER A 240 3.86 -1.58 -17.52
CA SER A 240 3.88 -1.71 -18.99
C SER A 240 4.00 -0.37 -19.73
N GLY A 241 3.95 0.77 -19.03
CA GLY A 241 3.89 2.12 -19.61
C GLY A 241 2.48 2.56 -20.02
N LEU A 242 1.49 1.67 -19.96
CA LEU A 242 0.09 2.02 -20.20
C LEU A 242 -0.39 3.03 -19.16
N VAL A 243 -1.30 3.91 -19.58
CA VAL A 243 -1.94 4.91 -18.72
C VAL A 243 -3.45 4.70 -18.73
N GLY A 244 -4.07 4.65 -17.55
CA GLY A 244 -5.53 4.56 -17.48
C GLY A 244 -6.08 4.34 -16.07
N ARG A 245 -7.29 3.78 -15.98
CA ARG A 245 -8.02 3.64 -14.71
C ARG A 245 -7.36 2.63 -13.78
N LYS A 246 -7.12 3.06 -12.55
CA LYS A 246 -6.75 2.19 -11.43
C LYS A 246 -7.71 2.40 -10.28
N TYR A 247 -8.36 1.32 -9.85
CA TYR A 247 -9.30 1.34 -8.75
C TYR A 247 -8.70 0.76 -7.48
N THR A 248 -9.15 1.30 -6.35
CA THR A 248 -9.02 0.71 -5.03
C THR A 248 -10.37 0.79 -4.35
N VAL A 249 -10.89 -0.34 -3.90
CA VAL A 249 -12.13 -0.46 -3.12
C VAL A 249 -11.75 -0.95 -1.74
N ALA A 250 -12.09 -0.21 -0.70
CA ALA A 250 -11.70 -0.54 0.66
C ALA A 250 -12.86 -0.32 1.64
N ARG A 251 -12.86 -1.10 2.72
CA ARG A 251 -13.80 -0.98 3.85
C ARG A 251 -13.02 -0.64 5.11
N TRP A 252 -13.61 0.17 5.99
CA TRP A 252 -13.01 0.54 7.27
C TRP A 252 -12.99 -0.65 8.23
N HIS A 253 -14.14 -1.32 8.38
CA HIS A 253 -14.32 -2.49 9.22
C HIS A 253 -14.94 -3.65 8.42
N GLU A 254 -14.74 -4.89 8.87
CA GLU A 254 -15.23 -6.09 8.17
C GLU A 254 -16.76 -6.07 7.95
N ALA A 255 -17.49 -5.53 8.91
CA ALA A 255 -18.95 -5.40 8.87
C ALA A 255 -19.48 -4.39 7.83
N ASP A 256 -18.64 -3.50 7.29
CA ASP A 256 -19.10 -2.37 6.47
C ASP A 256 -19.42 -2.75 5.01
N ALA A 257 -18.79 -3.81 4.50
CA ALA A 257 -19.06 -4.37 3.16
C ALA A 257 -18.48 -5.78 3.02
N ASP A 258 -19.12 -6.65 2.22
CA ASP A 258 -18.55 -7.94 1.85
C ASP A 258 -17.62 -7.80 0.63
N LEU A 259 -16.34 -7.52 0.90
CA LEU A 259 -15.32 -7.39 -0.15
C LEU A 259 -14.85 -8.74 -0.72
N SER A 260 -15.15 -9.86 -0.06
CA SER A 260 -14.85 -11.19 -0.57
C SER A 260 -15.78 -11.52 -1.74
N SER A 261 -17.09 -11.36 -1.54
CA SER A 261 -18.08 -11.54 -2.61
C SER A 261 -17.92 -10.51 -3.72
N PHE A 262 -17.65 -9.24 -3.38
CA PHE A 262 -17.31 -8.23 -4.39
C PHE A 262 -16.09 -8.65 -5.21
N GLY A 263 -15.01 -9.11 -4.56
CA GLY A 263 -13.79 -9.59 -5.19
C GLY A 263 -14.05 -10.71 -6.19
N ALA A 264 -14.86 -11.71 -5.82
CA ALA A 264 -15.24 -12.80 -6.71
C ALA A 264 -16.05 -12.30 -7.92
N ARG A 265 -17.04 -11.43 -7.71
CA ARG A 265 -17.88 -10.87 -8.78
C ARG A 265 -17.07 -10.02 -9.75
N VAL A 266 -16.18 -9.16 -9.26
CA VAL A 266 -15.38 -8.29 -10.12
C VAL A 266 -14.31 -9.09 -10.88
N ALA A 267 -13.68 -10.09 -10.25
CA ALA A 267 -12.71 -10.95 -10.92
C ALA A 267 -13.32 -11.80 -12.04
N ALA A 268 -14.60 -12.16 -11.92
CA ALA A 268 -15.35 -12.86 -12.98
C ALA A 268 -15.58 -11.97 -14.23
N LEU A 269 -15.65 -10.65 -14.07
CA LEU A 269 -15.81 -9.70 -15.17
C LEU A 269 -14.48 -9.19 -15.71
N GLU A 270 -13.52 -8.93 -14.82
CA GLU A 270 -12.19 -8.45 -15.16
C GLU A 270 -11.18 -9.26 -14.33
N PRO A 271 -10.54 -10.29 -14.92
CA PRO A 271 -9.49 -11.02 -14.24
C PRO A 271 -8.35 -10.09 -13.80
N GLY A 272 -7.67 -10.43 -12.70
CA GLY A 272 -6.52 -9.68 -12.17
C GLY A 272 -6.84 -8.72 -11.01
N TRP A 273 -8.11 -8.57 -10.63
CA TRP A 273 -8.44 -7.94 -9.35
C TRP A 273 -7.92 -8.78 -8.17
N GLY A 274 -7.43 -8.11 -7.14
CA GLY A 274 -6.82 -8.77 -5.97
C GLY A 274 -6.70 -7.84 -4.77
N GLY A 275 -6.04 -8.31 -3.72
CA GLY A 275 -5.85 -7.56 -2.46
C GLY A 275 -6.37 -8.32 -1.23
N GLN A 276 -6.13 -7.75 -0.06
CA GLN A 276 -6.46 -8.35 1.25
C GLN A 276 -7.97 -8.35 1.53
N ALA A 277 -8.40 -8.90 2.67
CA ALA A 277 -9.82 -8.96 3.05
C ALA A 277 -10.48 -7.56 3.14
N GLY A 278 -9.74 -6.54 3.59
CA GLY A 278 -10.23 -5.16 3.75
C GLY A 278 -10.13 -4.27 2.51
N ILE A 279 -9.46 -4.73 1.46
CA ILE A 279 -9.12 -3.89 0.30
C ILE A 279 -8.98 -4.71 -0.99
N LYS A 280 -9.61 -4.27 -2.07
CA LYS A 280 -9.49 -4.83 -3.41
C LYS A 280 -8.99 -3.77 -4.39
N GLY A 281 -7.95 -4.09 -5.15
CA GLY A 281 -7.42 -3.27 -6.23
C GLY A 281 -7.73 -3.87 -7.60
N SER A 282 -7.85 -2.99 -8.60
CA SER A 282 -7.90 -3.40 -10.01
C SER A 282 -6.58 -4.06 -10.47
N PRO A 283 -6.52 -4.65 -11.68
CA PRO A 283 -5.30 -5.29 -12.20
C PRO A 283 -4.07 -4.39 -12.06
N GLN A 284 -2.92 -4.98 -11.75
CA GLN A 284 -1.67 -4.23 -11.51
C GLN A 284 -0.82 -4.03 -12.78
N ASP A 285 -1.10 -4.79 -13.82
CA ASP A 285 -0.35 -4.84 -15.09
C ASP A 285 -1.00 -4.03 -16.22
N ARG A 286 -2.30 -3.69 -16.08
CA ARG A 286 -3.09 -2.99 -17.10
C ARG A 286 -4.19 -2.11 -16.51
N PRO A 287 -4.64 -1.06 -17.24
CA PRO A 287 -5.83 -0.29 -16.87
C PRO A 287 -7.10 -1.13 -16.75
N SER A 288 -7.95 -0.78 -15.78
CA SER A 288 -9.29 -1.36 -15.68
C SER A 288 -10.19 -0.83 -16.80
N ALA A 289 -10.91 -1.74 -17.45
CA ALA A 289 -11.97 -1.44 -18.42
C ALA A 289 -13.28 -1.04 -17.73
N LEU A 290 -13.44 -1.37 -16.44
CA LEU A 290 -14.66 -1.11 -15.70
C LEU A 290 -14.88 0.39 -15.47
N THR A 291 -16.16 0.75 -15.37
CA THR A 291 -16.65 2.09 -15.01
C THR A 291 -16.96 2.18 -13.52
N VAL A 292 -17.05 3.39 -12.97
CA VAL A 292 -17.43 3.59 -11.55
C VAL A 292 -18.79 2.98 -11.27
N GLU A 293 -19.74 3.14 -12.20
CA GLU A 293 -21.10 2.63 -12.10
C GLU A 293 -21.12 1.10 -12.04
N GLN A 294 -20.28 0.42 -12.83
CA GLN A 294 -20.12 -1.03 -12.75
C GLN A 294 -19.55 -1.46 -11.40
N ILE A 295 -18.52 -0.78 -10.89
CA ILE A 295 -17.95 -1.08 -9.55
C ILE A 295 -19.00 -0.93 -8.46
N LEU A 296 -19.80 0.14 -8.50
CA LEU A 296 -20.86 0.37 -7.52
C LEU A 296 -21.97 -0.68 -7.59
N ARG A 297 -22.37 -1.12 -8.80
CA ARG A 297 -23.32 -2.23 -8.95
C ARG A 297 -22.77 -3.54 -8.38
N LEU A 298 -21.49 -3.81 -8.61
CA LEU A 298 -20.83 -5.03 -8.13
C LEU A 298 -20.65 -5.05 -6.61
N LEU A 299 -20.60 -3.89 -5.96
CA LEU A 299 -20.60 -3.80 -4.49
C LEU A 299 -21.94 -4.21 -3.85
N ASP A 300 -22.93 -4.61 -4.66
CA ASP A 300 -24.24 -5.13 -4.24
C ASP A 300 -24.95 -4.21 -3.25
N MET A 301 -24.77 -2.91 -3.48
CA MET A 301 -25.50 -1.87 -2.78
C MET A 301 -26.76 -1.62 -3.60
N ALA A 302 -27.84 -2.34 -3.27
CA ALA A 302 -29.17 -1.96 -3.71
C ALA A 302 -29.33 -0.43 -3.54
N GLU A 303 -29.76 0.27 -4.61
CA GLU A 303 -29.94 1.73 -4.73
C GLU A 303 -28.83 2.56 -5.43
N VAL A 304 -28.31 2.18 -6.60
CA VAL A 304 -27.44 3.06 -7.44
C VAL A 304 -28.05 3.39 -8.83
N SER A 305 -29.37 3.35 -8.98
CA SER A 305 -30.02 3.75 -10.24
C SER A 305 -30.55 5.19 -10.31
N ALA A 306 -30.17 6.08 -9.39
CA ALA A 306 -30.49 7.51 -9.56
C ALA A 306 -29.36 8.40 -9.04
N ARG A 307 -28.89 9.34 -9.89
CA ARG A 307 -27.96 10.46 -9.62
C ARG A 307 -26.48 10.31 -9.99
N VAL A 308 -26.15 9.66 -11.12
CA VAL A 308 -24.89 9.95 -11.84
C VAL A 308 -25.21 10.46 -13.26
N ALA A 309 -26.04 11.49 -13.33
CA ALA A 309 -26.27 12.31 -14.52
C ALA A 309 -26.14 13.79 -14.12
#